data_AF-A0A3T1AMQ4-F1
#
_entry.id   AF-A0A3T1AMQ4-F1
#
_cell.length_a   1.000
_cell.length_b   1.000
_cell.length_c   1.000
_cell.angle_alpha   90.00
_cell.angle_beta   90.00
_cell.angle_gamma   90.00
#
_symmetry.space_group_name_H-M   'P 1'
#
loop_
_entity.id
_entity.type
_entity.pdbx_description
1 polymer ?
#
loop_
_entity_poly.entity_id
_entity_poly.type
_entity_poly.pdbx_seq_one_letter_code
_entity_poly.pdbx_strand_id
1 'polypeptide(L)'
;MLTDVDLPAPGLLWTRWATLGAALTGLGHAGVWSIDDRGAALDDRDTGWARFALLDGRRAVLYGSSSTSPSADQLDLLTGAPDWLPWDDLTPLTLGFVIWHENGRWSRVRYHDGLLDGMTDLLQPLLTADNTITALLAAAGPGGSREAASRLLALAVRAELTPDGLRELLGDAVDTGAALAVATRAGLVPGSSAPRIPPGRRPPMRRVRRLSQGEHDRLVWAAMQDATELRRPAPPDTDELEALILWLREHSPAGDGRCTLLAYADATSFSAQSGSLPPADEPGSERYAGFRRLTELVRTLRRAESDPRYGRWLYLRIETSAGGVQIERRYDSWPAWWHDDGVSGPWRTNLQEEMDGRLPAYRPSWVALLDPEVAYRPTR
;
A
#
# COMPACT_ATOMS: atom_id res chain seq x y z
N MET A 1 22.79 3.96 7.16
CA MET A 1 23.96 3.75 6.28
C MET A 1 23.51 4.11 4.87
N LEU A 2 24.21 5.02 4.20
CA LEU A 2 23.87 5.48 2.85
C LEU A 2 24.66 4.66 1.82
N THR A 3 24.15 4.58 0.60
CA THR A 3 24.84 4.00 -0.56
C THR A 3 24.76 4.94 -1.74
N ASP A 4 25.78 4.94 -2.58
CA ASP A 4 25.79 5.72 -3.80
C ASP A 4 24.96 5.02 -4.88
N VAL A 5 24.33 5.81 -5.74
CA VAL A 5 23.55 5.31 -6.87
C VAL A 5 24.19 5.78 -8.16
N ASP A 6 24.38 4.87 -9.10
CA ASP A 6 24.86 5.23 -10.43
C ASP A 6 23.69 5.81 -11.25
N LEU A 7 23.65 7.14 -11.34
CA LEU A 7 22.69 7.89 -12.13
C LEU A 7 23.41 9.02 -12.90
N PRO A 8 22.89 9.42 -14.07
CA PRO A 8 23.39 10.59 -14.78
C PRO A 8 23.38 11.83 -13.90
N ALA A 9 24.26 12.79 -14.20
CA ALA A 9 24.22 14.10 -13.53
C ALA A 9 22.80 14.72 -13.62
N PRO A 10 22.31 15.39 -12.56
CA PRO A 10 20.92 15.86 -12.51
C PRO A 10 20.47 16.68 -13.72
N GLY A 11 21.35 17.53 -14.26
CA GLY A 11 21.04 18.31 -15.46
C GLY A 11 20.80 17.44 -16.70
N LEU A 12 21.59 16.38 -16.88
CA LEU A 12 21.43 15.47 -18.01
C LEU A 12 20.17 14.61 -17.86
N LEU A 13 19.89 14.13 -16.64
CA LEU A 13 18.66 13.41 -16.34
C LEU A 13 17.43 14.30 -16.60
N TRP A 14 17.49 15.57 -16.19
CA TRP A 14 16.45 16.57 -16.43
C TRP A 14 16.20 16.79 -17.92
N THR A 15 17.26 17.05 -18.69
CA THR A 15 17.14 17.26 -20.14
C THR A 15 16.47 16.07 -20.84
N ARG A 16 16.84 14.83 -20.49
CA ARG A 16 16.24 13.63 -21.08
C ARG A 16 14.76 13.52 -20.72
N TRP A 17 14.41 13.72 -19.46
CA TRP A 17 13.01 13.71 -19.00
C TRP A 17 12.19 14.76 -19.75
N ALA A 18 12.69 15.98 -19.82
CA ALA A 18 12.02 17.09 -20.45
C ALA A 18 11.86 16.94 -21.96
N THR A 19 12.86 16.37 -22.64
CA THR A 19 12.78 16.09 -24.07
C THR A 19 11.68 15.06 -24.36
N LEU A 20 11.64 13.98 -23.57
CA LEU A 20 10.60 12.95 -23.71
C LEU A 20 9.21 13.50 -23.38
N GLY A 21 9.07 14.25 -22.29
CA GLY A 21 7.80 14.88 -21.89
C GLY A 21 7.28 15.89 -22.92
N ALA A 22 8.17 16.71 -23.51
CA ALA A 22 7.80 17.64 -24.58
C ALA A 22 7.32 16.90 -25.84
N ALA A 23 8.04 15.86 -26.27
CA ALA A 23 7.65 15.04 -27.42
C ALA A 23 6.29 14.36 -27.21
N LEU A 24 6.09 13.69 -26.07
CA LEU A 24 4.83 13.03 -25.74
C LEU A 24 3.67 14.01 -25.60
N THR A 25 3.90 15.20 -25.05
CA THR A 25 2.88 16.25 -24.99
C THR A 25 2.46 16.71 -26.38
N GLY A 26 3.41 16.91 -27.30
CA GLY A 26 3.10 17.26 -28.69
C GLY A 26 2.31 16.18 -29.44
N LEU A 27 2.42 14.93 -29.02
CA LEU A 27 1.64 13.79 -29.54
C LEU A 27 0.29 13.59 -28.83
N GLY A 28 -0.06 14.43 -27.85
CA GLY A 28 -1.31 14.31 -27.09
C GLY A 28 -1.25 13.35 -25.89
N HIS A 29 -0.07 12.94 -25.45
CA HIS A 29 0.16 12.01 -24.33
C HIS A 29 0.64 12.70 -23.03
N ALA A 30 0.19 13.94 -22.79
CA ALA A 30 0.65 14.79 -21.67
C ALA A 30 0.36 14.23 -20.26
N GLY A 31 -0.45 13.18 -20.13
CA GLY A 31 -0.88 12.61 -18.84
C GLY A 31 0.16 11.73 -18.15
N VAL A 32 1.10 11.13 -18.89
CA VAL A 32 2.06 10.16 -18.33
C VAL A 32 3.37 10.84 -17.95
N TRP A 33 3.91 11.70 -18.82
CA TRP A 33 5.16 12.43 -18.59
C TRP A 33 4.88 13.92 -18.62
N SER A 34 5.06 14.60 -17.49
CA SER A 34 4.70 16.02 -17.36
C SER A 34 5.79 16.84 -16.66
N ILE A 35 5.75 18.15 -16.91
CA ILE A 35 6.61 19.15 -16.27
C ILE A 35 5.76 20.33 -15.81
N ASP A 36 5.91 20.68 -14.54
CA ASP A 36 5.30 21.83 -13.89
C ASP A 36 6.36 22.65 -13.12
N ASP A 37 5.91 23.63 -12.34
CA ASP A 37 6.79 24.50 -11.56
C ASP A 37 7.46 23.78 -10.38
N ARG A 38 7.02 22.56 -10.03
CA ARG A 38 7.59 21.73 -8.97
C ARG A 38 8.60 20.71 -9.49
N GLY A 39 8.59 20.42 -10.78
CA GLY A 39 9.57 19.56 -11.42
C GLY A 39 8.96 18.71 -12.51
N ALA A 40 9.51 17.51 -12.67
CA ALA A 40 9.08 16.52 -13.63
C ALA A 40 8.32 15.39 -12.93
N ALA A 41 7.29 14.87 -13.60
CA ALA A 41 6.43 13.82 -13.08
C ALA A 41 6.22 12.72 -14.13
N LEU A 42 6.22 11.48 -13.64
CA LEU A 42 5.82 10.27 -14.35
C LEU A 42 4.65 9.67 -13.57
N ASP A 43 3.51 9.49 -14.21
CA ASP A 43 2.31 8.93 -13.60
C ASP A 43 1.70 7.87 -14.53
N ASP A 44 1.99 6.61 -14.22
CA ASP A 44 1.57 5.46 -15.00
C ASP A 44 0.88 4.45 -14.07
N ARG A 45 -0.38 4.13 -14.38
CA ARG A 45 -1.22 3.30 -13.50
C ARG A 45 -0.71 1.87 -13.37
N ASP A 46 0.04 1.39 -14.34
CA ASP A 46 0.46 -0.01 -14.44
C ASP A 46 1.89 -0.20 -13.90
N THR A 47 2.76 0.78 -14.10
CA THR A 47 4.18 0.69 -13.74
C THR A 47 4.55 1.45 -12.47
N GLY A 48 3.79 2.50 -12.13
CA GLY A 48 3.99 3.32 -10.93
C GLY A 48 4.19 4.80 -11.23
N TRP A 49 4.76 5.51 -10.27
CA TRP A 49 4.94 6.96 -10.37
C TRP A 49 6.33 7.38 -9.91
N ALA A 50 6.84 8.45 -10.52
CA ALA A 50 8.07 9.10 -10.09
C ALA A 50 7.95 10.63 -10.19
N ARG A 51 8.73 11.32 -9.37
CA ARG A 51 8.87 12.78 -9.33
C ARG A 51 10.34 13.13 -9.27
N PHE A 52 10.73 14.13 -10.04
CA PHE A 52 12.11 14.61 -10.12
C PHE A 52 12.15 16.13 -10.03
N ALA A 53 12.87 16.65 -9.04
CA ALA A 53 12.99 18.09 -8.82
C ALA A 53 14.45 18.53 -8.75
N LEU A 54 14.74 19.67 -9.37
CA LEU A 54 15.98 20.40 -9.20
C LEU A 54 15.82 21.41 -8.06
N LEU A 55 16.85 21.57 -7.24
CA LEU A 55 16.88 22.53 -6.14
C LEU A 55 18.09 23.45 -6.27
N ASP A 56 18.07 24.56 -5.53
CA ASP A 56 19.22 25.46 -5.45
C ASP A 56 20.48 24.77 -4.90
N GLY A 57 21.65 25.31 -5.23
CA GLY A 57 22.93 24.76 -4.75
C GLY A 57 23.36 23.46 -5.43
N ARG A 58 22.97 23.23 -6.69
CA ARG A 58 23.27 22.00 -7.46
C ARG A 58 22.74 20.70 -6.81
N ARG A 59 21.62 20.83 -6.11
CA ARG A 59 20.91 19.73 -5.47
C ARG A 59 19.79 19.22 -6.37
N ALA A 60 19.42 17.96 -6.18
CA ALA A 60 18.27 17.37 -6.84
C ALA A 60 17.68 16.24 -5.98
N VAL A 61 16.40 15.94 -6.17
CA VAL A 61 15.75 14.80 -5.53
C VAL A 61 14.89 14.07 -6.54
N LEU A 62 14.98 12.74 -6.52
CA LEU A 62 14.23 11.81 -7.35
C LEU A 62 13.57 10.80 -6.42
N TYR A 63 12.25 10.68 -6.50
CA TYR A 63 11.48 9.80 -5.61
C TYR A 63 10.27 9.24 -6.33
N GLY A 64 9.79 8.09 -5.88
CA GLY A 64 8.72 7.39 -6.56
C GLY A 64 8.34 6.07 -5.90
N SER A 65 7.43 5.36 -6.55
CA SER A 65 7.03 4.01 -6.20
C SER A 65 6.68 3.23 -7.46
N SER A 66 7.09 1.98 -7.50
CA SER A 66 6.76 0.99 -8.54
C SER A 66 5.98 -0.17 -7.93
N SER A 67 5.36 -0.98 -8.77
CA SER A 67 4.73 -2.25 -8.34
C SER A 67 5.71 -3.25 -7.71
N THR A 68 7.00 -3.09 -7.96
CA THR A 68 8.10 -3.90 -7.42
C THR A 68 8.77 -3.28 -6.18
N SER A 69 8.33 -2.09 -5.75
CA SER A 69 8.93 -1.38 -4.63
C SER A 69 8.75 -2.12 -3.30
N PRO A 70 9.74 -2.04 -2.38
CA PRO A 70 9.56 -2.56 -1.05
C PRO A 70 8.39 -1.83 -0.36
N SER A 71 7.65 -2.55 0.49
CA SER A 71 6.65 -1.89 1.33
C SER A 71 7.34 -0.94 2.32
N ALA A 72 6.75 0.24 2.54
CA ALA A 72 7.25 1.25 3.49
C ALA A 72 7.41 0.71 4.92
N ASP A 73 6.75 -0.41 5.22
CA ASP A 73 6.82 -1.14 6.48
C ASP A 73 8.18 -1.80 6.74
N GLN A 74 8.99 -2.06 5.69
CA GLN A 74 10.26 -2.79 5.81
C GLN A 74 11.48 -1.88 6.00
N LEU A 75 11.44 -0.68 5.42
CA LEU A 75 12.58 0.22 5.41
C LEU A 75 12.16 1.67 5.38
N ASP A 76 12.74 2.43 6.28
CA ASP A 76 12.63 3.88 6.29
C ASP A 76 13.57 4.53 5.28
N LEU A 77 13.03 4.84 4.10
CA LEU A 77 13.74 5.43 2.95
C LEU A 77 14.25 6.85 3.16
N LEU A 78 13.81 7.53 4.23
CA LEU A 78 14.27 8.88 4.57
C LEU A 78 15.33 8.87 5.68
N THR A 79 15.79 7.69 6.10
CA THR A 79 16.85 7.55 7.11
C THR A 79 18.15 8.21 6.65
N GLY A 80 18.60 9.25 7.36
CA GLY A 80 19.84 9.96 7.00
C GLY A 80 19.71 10.85 5.76
N ALA A 81 18.50 11.07 5.26
CA ALA A 81 18.24 11.98 4.16
C ALA A 81 18.53 13.45 4.56
N PRO A 82 19.04 14.33 3.68
CA PRO A 82 19.44 15.69 4.08
C PRO A 82 18.31 16.57 4.60
N ASP A 83 18.64 17.56 5.43
CA ASP A 83 17.64 18.48 6.02
C ASP A 83 16.95 19.38 4.99
N TRP A 84 17.57 19.56 3.83
CA TRP A 84 17.09 20.42 2.74
C TRP A 84 16.10 19.73 1.80
N LEU A 85 15.85 18.41 1.94
CA LEU A 85 14.84 17.73 1.12
C LEU A 85 13.46 18.37 1.30
N PRO A 86 12.55 18.24 0.33
CA PRO A 86 11.16 18.68 0.47
C PRO A 86 10.39 17.73 1.41
N TRP A 87 10.69 17.77 2.70
CA TRP A 87 10.16 16.84 3.70
C TRP A 87 8.63 16.86 3.79
N ASP A 88 8.01 18.03 3.62
CA ASP A 88 6.55 18.17 3.64
C ASP A 88 5.89 17.44 2.47
N ASP A 89 6.56 17.38 1.31
CA ASP A 89 6.08 16.63 0.15
C ASP A 89 6.37 15.13 0.28
N LEU A 90 7.50 14.74 0.89
CA LEU A 90 7.93 13.34 0.98
C LEU A 90 7.23 12.55 2.09
N THR A 91 7.01 13.16 3.25
CA THR A 91 6.48 12.50 4.45
C THR A 91 5.09 11.86 4.28
N PRO A 92 4.12 12.48 3.57
CA PRO A 92 2.79 11.89 3.41
C PRO A 92 2.73 10.78 2.34
N LEU A 93 3.81 10.54 1.58
CA LEU A 93 3.80 9.62 0.45
C LEU A 93 4.21 8.20 0.85
N THR A 94 3.58 7.22 0.21
CA THR A 94 4.08 5.84 0.20
C THR A 94 5.21 5.74 -0.81
N LEU A 95 6.44 5.82 -0.31
CA LEU A 95 7.65 5.84 -1.12
C LEU A 95 8.18 4.43 -1.35
N GLY A 96 8.56 4.13 -2.59
CA GLY A 96 9.35 2.95 -2.96
C GLY A 96 10.85 3.23 -3.07
N PHE A 97 11.21 4.44 -3.48
CA PHE A 97 12.58 4.95 -3.45
C PHE A 97 12.63 6.47 -3.22
N VAL A 98 13.74 6.92 -2.63
CA VAL A 98 14.14 8.33 -2.55
C VAL A 98 15.64 8.39 -2.75
N ILE A 99 16.07 9.20 -3.72
CA ILE A 99 17.45 9.39 -4.10
C ILE A 99 17.70 10.89 -4.18
N TRP A 100 18.80 11.35 -3.60
CA TRP A 100 19.14 12.76 -3.59
C TRP A 100 20.55 12.98 -4.13
N HIS A 101 20.72 14.09 -4.84
CA HIS A 101 22.01 14.53 -5.35
C HIS A 101 22.53 15.71 -4.53
N GLU A 102 23.74 15.57 -4.01
CA GLU A 102 24.49 16.66 -3.40
C GLU A 102 25.99 16.38 -3.53
N ASN A 103 26.80 17.43 -3.73
CA ASN A 103 28.25 17.32 -3.85
C ASN A 103 28.73 16.35 -4.96
N GLY A 104 28.01 16.31 -6.08
CA GLY A 104 28.39 15.55 -7.27
C GLY A 104 28.10 14.05 -7.20
N ARG A 105 27.34 13.59 -6.22
CA ARG A 105 26.94 12.19 -6.06
C ARG A 105 25.44 12.06 -5.81
N TRP A 106 24.89 10.96 -6.31
CA TRP A 106 23.56 10.50 -5.94
C TRP A 106 23.68 9.52 -4.78
N SER A 107 22.87 9.72 -3.74
CA SER A 107 22.85 8.86 -2.56
C SER A 107 21.43 8.48 -2.21
N ARG A 108 21.29 7.28 -1.61
CA ARG A 108 20.04 6.79 -1.02
C ARG A 108 20.32 5.98 0.25
N VAL A 109 19.26 5.59 0.95
CA VAL A 109 19.33 4.61 2.03
C VAL A 109 19.79 3.26 1.48
N ARG A 110 20.73 2.61 2.17
CA ARG A 110 21.15 1.25 1.82
C ARG A 110 19.99 0.27 2.05
N TYR A 111 19.66 -0.49 1.02
CA TYR A 111 18.71 -1.59 1.14
C TYR A 111 19.36 -2.83 1.73
N HIS A 112 18.55 -3.66 2.40
CA HIS A 112 18.98 -5.00 2.79
C HIS A 112 19.19 -5.85 1.52
N ASP A 113 20.17 -6.75 1.54
CA ASP A 113 20.73 -7.37 0.33
C ASP A 113 19.64 -8.00 -0.56
N GLY A 114 19.59 -7.57 -1.83
CA GLY A 114 18.70 -8.09 -2.87
C GLY A 114 17.38 -7.34 -3.08
N LEU A 115 17.03 -6.38 -2.22
CA LEU A 115 15.81 -5.57 -2.43
C LEU A 115 15.97 -4.66 -3.66
N LEU A 116 15.04 -4.82 -4.61
CA LEU A 116 14.88 -3.94 -5.76
C LEU A 116 13.78 -2.93 -5.46
N ASP A 117 13.96 -1.68 -5.87
CA ASP A 117 12.99 -0.60 -5.71
C ASP A 117 12.25 -0.24 -7.02
N GLY A 118 12.58 -0.94 -8.11
CA GLY A 118 12.02 -0.71 -9.44
C GLY A 118 12.38 0.63 -10.07
N MET A 119 13.26 1.43 -9.45
CA MET A 119 13.66 2.75 -9.97
C MET A 119 14.28 2.64 -11.36
N THR A 120 15.18 1.66 -11.55
CA THR A 120 15.87 1.43 -12.83
C THR A 120 14.90 1.07 -13.94
N ASP A 121 13.87 0.28 -13.65
CA ASP A 121 12.87 -0.12 -14.63
C ASP A 121 11.97 1.06 -15.01
N LEU A 122 11.50 1.81 -13.99
CA LEU A 122 10.63 2.96 -14.17
C LEU A 122 11.31 4.10 -14.94
N LEU A 123 12.60 4.31 -14.72
CA LEU A 123 13.38 5.39 -15.33
C LEU A 123 14.26 4.92 -16.48
N GLN A 124 14.10 3.67 -16.93
CA GLN A 124 14.90 3.07 -18.00
C GLN A 124 15.05 4.00 -19.21
N PRO A 125 13.99 4.70 -19.71
CA PRO A 125 14.08 5.63 -20.83
C PRO A 125 15.08 6.78 -20.65
N LEU A 126 15.51 7.08 -19.42
CA LEU A 126 16.29 8.28 -19.09
C LEU A 126 17.73 7.97 -18.68
N LEU A 127 18.04 6.72 -18.36
CA LEU A 127 19.34 6.34 -17.78
C LEU A 127 20.49 6.53 -18.77
N THR A 128 20.25 6.30 -20.06
CA THR A 128 21.24 6.47 -21.12
C THR A 128 20.67 7.29 -22.28
N ALA A 129 21.55 7.90 -23.08
CA ALA A 129 21.11 8.60 -24.29
C ALA A 129 20.45 7.65 -25.28
N ASP A 130 20.92 6.41 -25.38
CA ASP A 130 20.37 5.38 -26.25
C ASP A 130 18.95 4.97 -25.84
N ASN A 131 18.70 4.83 -24.53
CA ASN A 131 17.37 4.54 -24.02
C ASN A 131 16.40 5.69 -24.31
N THR A 132 16.86 6.94 -24.15
CA THR A 132 16.03 8.12 -24.46
C THR A 132 15.72 8.19 -25.95
N ILE A 133 16.71 7.95 -26.81
CA ILE A 133 16.51 7.86 -28.26
C ILE A 133 15.50 6.75 -28.61
N THR A 134 15.63 5.58 -27.99
CA THR A 134 14.71 4.46 -28.21
C THR A 134 13.28 4.80 -27.79
N ALA A 135 13.09 5.44 -26.64
CA ALA A 135 11.78 5.89 -26.18
C ALA A 135 11.17 6.97 -27.09
N LEU A 136 11.99 7.92 -27.57
CA LEU A 136 11.58 8.93 -28.52
C LEU A 136 11.15 8.32 -29.87
N LEU A 137 11.86 7.30 -30.35
CA LEU A 137 11.50 6.57 -31.57
C LEU A 137 10.20 5.78 -31.38
N ALA A 138 10.03 5.13 -30.24
CA ALA A 138 8.79 4.42 -29.92
C ALA A 138 7.59 5.38 -29.93
N ALA A 139 7.76 6.60 -29.40
CA ALA A 139 6.73 7.64 -29.43
C ALA A 139 6.46 8.18 -30.85
N ALA A 140 7.50 8.39 -31.66
CA ALA A 140 7.38 8.88 -33.03
C ALA A 140 6.75 7.86 -34.00
N GLY A 141 6.81 6.57 -33.68
CA GLY A 141 6.33 5.50 -34.55
C GLY A 141 7.15 5.36 -35.84
N PRO A 142 6.58 4.79 -36.92
CA PRO A 142 7.32 4.45 -38.15
C PRO A 142 7.99 5.63 -38.88
N GLY A 143 7.57 6.87 -38.62
CA GLY A 143 8.14 8.07 -39.23
C GLY A 143 9.41 8.60 -38.54
N GLY A 144 9.69 8.15 -37.32
CA GLY A 144 10.85 8.61 -36.55
C GLY A 144 12.15 8.01 -37.05
N SER A 145 13.21 8.83 -37.13
CA SER A 145 14.56 8.35 -37.42
C SER A 145 15.48 8.52 -36.21
N ARG A 146 16.38 7.55 -36.00
CA ARG A 146 17.34 7.57 -34.90
C ARG A 146 18.24 8.81 -34.93
N GLU A 147 18.56 9.28 -36.14
CA GLU A 147 19.35 10.48 -36.36
C GLU A 147 18.63 11.75 -35.91
N ALA A 148 17.34 11.89 -36.25
CA ALA A 148 16.50 12.99 -35.79
C ALA A 148 16.32 12.98 -34.26
N ALA A 149 16.11 11.81 -33.66
CA ALA A 149 16.02 11.67 -32.20
C ALA A 149 17.32 12.06 -31.50
N SER A 150 18.47 11.65 -32.05
CA SER A 150 19.79 12.04 -31.56
C SER A 150 20.04 13.55 -31.68
N ARG A 151 19.70 14.15 -32.83
CA ARG A 151 19.76 15.60 -33.05
C ARG A 151 18.89 16.37 -32.06
N LEU A 152 17.65 15.94 -31.86
CA LEU A 152 16.72 16.58 -30.93
C LEU A 152 17.27 16.56 -29.50
N LEU A 153 17.79 15.42 -29.05
CA LEU A 153 18.40 15.31 -27.73
C LEU A 153 19.66 16.20 -27.60
N ALA A 154 20.48 16.28 -28.65
CA ALA A 154 21.65 17.16 -28.67
C ALA A 154 21.28 18.65 -28.62
N LEU A 155 20.20 19.07 -29.30
CA LEU A 155 19.65 20.42 -29.22
C LEU A 155 19.12 20.71 -27.81
N ALA A 156 18.41 19.76 -27.20
CA ALA A 156 17.90 19.89 -25.83
C ALA A 156 19.02 20.07 -24.80
N VAL A 157 20.15 19.36 -24.95
CA VAL A 157 21.35 19.52 -24.09
C VAL A 157 21.93 20.93 -24.18
N ARG A 158 21.82 21.59 -25.33
CA ARG A 158 22.28 22.98 -25.54
C ARG A 158 21.23 24.04 -25.22
N ALA A 159 20.02 23.64 -24.79
CA ALA A 159 18.85 24.51 -24.67
C ALA A 159 18.50 25.23 -25.99
N GLU A 160 18.61 24.53 -27.10
CA GLU A 160 18.38 25.03 -28.47
C GLU A 160 17.23 24.29 -29.16
N LEU A 161 16.27 23.75 -28.41
CA LEU A 161 15.16 22.99 -28.98
C LEU A 161 14.25 23.92 -29.81
N THR A 162 13.96 23.52 -31.04
CA THR A 162 13.16 24.29 -32.01
C THR A 162 11.91 23.53 -32.46
N PRO A 163 10.88 24.24 -32.97
CA PRO A 163 9.74 23.59 -33.60
C PRO A 163 10.14 22.65 -34.76
N ASP A 164 11.16 23.03 -35.53
CA ASP A 164 11.62 22.25 -36.68
C ASP A 164 12.25 20.92 -36.25
N GLY A 165 13.06 20.91 -35.19
CA GLY A 165 13.63 19.68 -34.66
C GLY A 165 12.56 18.71 -34.11
N LEU A 166 11.47 19.24 -33.56
CA LEU A 166 10.33 18.43 -33.13
C LEU A 166 9.58 17.81 -34.33
N ARG A 167 9.30 18.60 -35.37
CA ARG A 167 8.63 18.10 -36.60
C ARG A 167 9.50 17.09 -37.35
N GLU A 168 10.81 17.29 -37.36
CA GLU A 168 11.74 16.36 -37.98
C GLU A 168 11.65 14.95 -37.39
N LEU A 169 11.47 14.84 -36.07
CA LEU A 169 11.32 13.55 -35.40
C LEU A 169 9.88 13.03 -35.42
N LEU A 170 8.90 13.89 -35.12
CA LEU A 170 7.53 13.49 -34.78
C LEU A 170 6.55 13.61 -35.97
N GLY A 171 7.01 14.17 -37.09
CA GLY A 171 6.21 14.44 -38.28
C GLY A 171 5.32 15.68 -38.17
N ASP A 172 4.57 15.96 -39.23
CA ASP A 172 3.76 17.19 -39.35
C ASP A 172 2.50 17.22 -38.48
N ALA A 173 2.06 16.05 -37.98
CA ALA A 173 0.86 15.94 -37.15
C ALA A 173 1.07 16.36 -35.68
N VAL A 174 2.31 16.64 -35.27
CA VAL A 174 2.64 17.01 -33.90
C VAL A 174 2.13 18.42 -33.55
N ASP A 175 1.55 18.58 -32.38
CA ASP A 175 1.30 19.89 -31.78
C ASP A 175 2.62 20.49 -31.27
N THR A 176 3.36 21.13 -32.19
CA THR A 176 4.61 21.82 -31.84
C THR A 176 4.44 22.92 -30.80
N GLY A 177 3.27 23.57 -30.73
CA GLY A 177 2.99 24.61 -29.76
C GLY A 177 2.96 24.06 -28.35
N ALA A 178 2.22 22.96 -28.14
CA ALA A 178 2.16 22.25 -26.88
C ALA A 178 3.53 21.69 -26.46
N ALA A 179 4.25 21.05 -27.39
CA ALA A 179 5.60 20.54 -27.13
C ALA A 179 6.59 21.67 -26.74
N LEU A 180 6.56 22.81 -27.44
CA LEU A 180 7.41 23.96 -27.13
C LEU A 180 7.04 24.63 -25.81
N ALA A 181 5.77 24.65 -25.44
CA ALA A 181 5.36 25.17 -24.12
C ALA A 181 6.01 24.35 -22.99
N VAL A 182 6.03 23.03 -23.12
CA VAL A 182 6.73 22.14 -22.16
C VAL A 182 8.24 22.34 -22.23
N ALA A 183 8.83 22.37 -23.43
CA ALA A 183 10.27 22.60 -23.61
C ALA A 183 10.71 23.95 -23.02
N THR A 184 9.91 25.00 -23.19
CA THR A 184 10.15 26.33 -22.63
C THR A 184 10.10 26.31 -21.11
N ARG A 185 9.05 25.72 -20.53
CA ARG A 185 8.96 25.55 -19.07
C ARG A 185 10.16 24.78 -18.53
N ALA A 186 10.61 23.76 -19.26
CA ALA A 186 11.69 22.90 -18.83
C ALA A 186 13.11 23.46 -19.03
N GLY A 187 13.26 24.65 -19.60
CA GLY A 187 14.60 25.22 -19.84
C GLY A 187 15.32 24.67 -21.07
N LEU A 188 14.60 24.11 -22.05
CA LEU A 188 15.19 23.48 -23.25
C LEU A 188 15.27 24.41 -24.47
N VAL A 189 14.78 25.64 -24.36
CA VAL A 189 14.82 26.64 -25.45
C VAL A 189 15.68 27.85 -25.06
N PRO A 190 16.19 28.64 -26.02
CA PRO A 190 17.06 29.76 -25.71
C PRO A 190 16.41 30.77 -24.76
N GLY A 191 17.14 31.17 -23.72
CA GLY A 191 16.66 32.15 -22.73
C GLY A 191 15.68 31.62 -21.67
N SER A 192 15.31 30.33 -21.75
CA SER A 192 14.53 29.67 -20.71
C SER A 192 15.41 29.04 -19.63
N SER A 193 14.84 28.75 -18.46
CA SER A 193 15.54 28.05 -17.38
C SER A 193 14.65 26.97 -16.79
N ALA A 194 15.25 25.83 -16.42
CA ALA A 194 14.55 24.77 -15.73
C ALA A 194 14.01 25.26 -14.37
N PRO A 195 12.79 24.86 -13.97
CA PRO A 195 12.24 25.18 -12.67
C PRO A 195 13.11 24.58 -11.57
N ARG A 196 13.27 25.34 -10.49
CA ARG A 196 13.91 24.90 -9.26
C ARG A 196 12.97 25.16 -8.10
N ILE A 197 12.84 24.16 -7.24
CA ILE A 197 12.08 24.32 -6.00
C ILE A 197 13.01 24.79 -4.88
N PRO A 198 12.49 25.59 -3.92
CA PRO A 198 13.26 25.95 -2.73
C PRO A 198 13.61 24.69 -1.92
N PRO A 199 14.72 24.70 -1.16
CA PRO A 199 15.01 23.64 -0.21
C PRO A 199 13.90 23.57 0.85
N GLY A 200 13.50 22.36 1.21
CA GLY A 200 12.58 22.13 2.30
C GLY A 200 13.29 22.17 3.66
N ARG A 201 12.57 21.73 4.69
CA ARG A 201 13.09 21.69 6.06
C ARG A 201 12.68 20.40 6.72
N ARG A 202 13.65 19.66 7.28
CA ARG A 202 13.37 18.49 8.09
C ARG A 202 12.51 18.87 9.31
N PRO A 203 11.41 18.15 9.58
CA PRO A 203 10.66 18.34 10.80
C PRO A 203 11.52 17.97 12.02
N PRO A 204 11.38 18.65 13.15
CA PRO A 204 12.20 18.40 14.35
C PRO A 204 11.99 17.00 14.95
N MET A 205 10.88 16.35 14.63
CA MET A 205 10.59 14.98 15.05
C MET A 205 9.85 14.29 13.91
N ARG A 206 10.40 13.17 13.43
CA ARG A 206 9.76 12.34 12.42
C ARG A 206 9.20 11.09 13.05
N ARG A 207 8.04 10.67 12.56
CA ARG A 207 7.37 9.45 13.01
C ARG A 207 7.65 8.36 11.99
N VAL A 208 8.26 7.28 12.45
CA VAL A 208 8.65 6.16 11.58
C VAL A 208 7.89 4.93 12.03
N ARG A 209 7.18 4.31 11.09
CA ARG A 209 6.50 3.04 11.33
C ARG A 209 7.58 1.96 11.55
N ARG A 210 7.45 1.20 12.63
CA ARG A 210 8.38 0.14 13.08
C ARG A 210 7.74 -1.24 13.08
N LEU A 211 6.42 -1.30 13.08
CA LEU A 211 5.67 -2.54 12.95
C LEU A 211 5.00 -2.52 11.58
N SER A 212 5.28 -3.52 10.76
CA SER A 212 4.41 -3.81 9.61
C SER A 212 2.96 -4.04 10.06
N GLN A 213 1.99 -3.95 9.15
CA GLN A 213 0.60 -4.25 9.50
C GLN A 213 0.46 -5.63 10.16
N GLY A 214 1.08 -6.67 9.58
CA GLY A 214 1.03 -8.03 10.13
C GLY A 214 1.82 -8.22 11.44
N GLU A 215 2.88 -7.46 11.70
CA GLU A 215 3.52 -7.46 13.02
C GLU A 215 2.66 -6.76 14.07
N HIS A 216 1.94 -5.70 13.68
CA HIS A 216 1.02 -5.00 14.56
C HIS A 216 -0.19 -5.88 14.90
N ASP A 217 -0.75 -6.60 13.91
CA ASP A 217 -1.82 -7.57 14.15
C ASP A 217 -1.36 -8.69 15.09
N ARG A 218 -0.18 -9.29 14.84
CA ARG A 218 0.39 -10.33 15.71
C ARG A 218 0.68 -9.85 17.14
N LEU A 219 1.09 -8.59 17.30
CA LEU A 219 1.25 -8.00 18.63
C LEU A 219 -0.09 -7.97 19.39
N VAL A 220 -1.18 -7.64 18.70
CA VAL A 220 -2.54 -7.66 19.29
C VAL A 220 -2.97 -9.10 19.58
N TRP A 221 -2.75 -10.05 18.67
CA TRP A 221 -3.12 -11.45 18.86
C TRP A 221 -2.40 -12.10 20.05
N ALA A 222 -1.09 -11.85 20.19
CA ALA A 222 -0.33 -12.30 21.35
C ALA A 222 -0.91 -11.73 22.65
N ALA A 223 -1.26 -10.44 22.66
CA ALA A 223 -1.90 -9.82 23.82
C ALA A 223 -3.31 -10.38 24.10
N MET A 224 -4.05 -10.79 23.07
CA MET A 224 -5.34 -11.49 23.23
C MET A 224 -5.18 -12.90 23.79
N GLN A 225 -4.11 -13.62 23.46
CA GLN A 225 -3.80 -14.95 24.01
C GLN A 225 -3.48 -14.88 25.51
N ASP A 226 -2.80 -13.82 25.95
CA ASP A 226 -2.51 -13.56 27.36
C ASP A 226 -3.66 -12.89 28.14
N ALA A 227 -4.71 -12.46 27.43
CA ALA A 227 -5.79 -11.69 28.02
C ALA A 227 -6.70 -12.56 28.90
N THR A 228 -7.05 -12.04 30.07
CA THR A 228 -8.14 -12.60 30.88
C THR A 228 -9.49 -12.08 30.38
N GLU A 229 -10.40 -13.01 30.07
CA GLU A 229 -11.77 -12.68 29.67
C GLU A 229 -12.50 -11.91 30.78
N LEU A 230 -13.01 -10.72 30.46
CA LEU A 230 -13.77 -9.92 31.43
C LEU A 230 -15.12 -10.58 31.73
N ARG A 231 -15.57 -10.47 32.99
CA ARG A 231 -16.87 -11.02 33.40
C ARG A 231 -18.00 -10.20 32.79
N ARG A 232 -18.95 -10.88 32.14
CA ARG A 232 -20.15 -10.30 31.54
C ARG A 232 -21.38 -11.12 31.93
N PRO A 233 -22.58 -10.52 31.95
CA PRO A 233 -23.82 -11.27 31.99
C PRO A 233 -23.89 -12.27 30.83
N ALA A 234 -24.48 -13.44 31.08
CA ALA A 234 -24.80 -14.37 30.00
C ALA A 234 -25.80 -13.70 29.05
N PRO A 235 -25.64 -13.86 27.71
CA PRO A 235 -26.68 -13.46 26.76
C PRO A 235 -28.00 -14.16 27.08
N PRO A 236 -29.16 -13.54 26.75
CA PRO A 236 -30.45 -14.20 26.88
C PRO A 236 -30.50 -15.44 25.96
N ASP A 237 -31.38 -16.39 26.31
CA ASP A 237 -31.75 -17.45 25.37
C ASP A 237 -32.55 -16.83 24.21
N THR A 238 -32.17 -17.14 22.98
CA THR A 238 -32.76 -16.56 21.77
C THR A 238 -33.19 -17.64 20.78
N ASP A 239 -34.22 -17.33 19.97
CA ASP A 239 -34.68 -18.22 18.89
C ASP A 239 -33.55 -18.47 17.86
N GLU A 240 -32.66 -17.49 17.65
CA GLU A 240 -31.48 -17.64 16.78
C GLU A 240 -30.49 -18.67 17.31
N LEU A 241 -30.32 -18.76 18.63
CA LEU A 241 -29.45 -19.75 19.25
C LEU A 241 -30.04 -21.15 19.08
N GLU A 242 -31.35 -21.29 19.30
CA GLU A 242 -32.07 -22.54 19.10
C GLU A 242 -31.98 -23.00 17.63
N ALA A 243 -32.18 -22.08 16.68
CA ALA A 243 -32.05 -22.37 15.25
C ALA A 243 -30.66 -22.87 14.85
N LEU A 244 -29.60 -22.26 15.40
CA LEU A 244 -28.22 -22.72 15.16
C LEU A 244 -27.97 -24.10 15.78
N ILE A 245 -28.47 -24.36 16.99
CA ILE A 245 -28.32 -25.66 17.67
C ILE A 245 -29.05 -26.76 16.90
N LEU A 246 -30.28 -26.49 16.44
CA LEU A 246 -31.06 -27.44 15.65
C LEU A 246 -30.31 -27.80 14.37
N TRP A 247 -29.82 -26.80 13.63
CA TRP A 247 -29.05 -27.00 12.42
C TRP A 247 -27.80 -27.85 12.68
N LEU A 248 -27.04 -27.58 13.75
CA LEU A 248 -25.86 -28.38 14.12
C LEU A 248 -26.19 -29.84 14.43
N ARG A 249 -27.32 -30.11 15.08
CA ARG A 249 -27.77 -31.48 15.38
C ARG A 249 -28.16 -32.24 14.11
N GLU A 250 -28.90 -31.60 13.23
CA GLU A 250 -29.30 -32.14 11.92
C GLU A 250 -28.08 -32.46 11.05
N HIS A 251 -27.02 -31.64 11.16
CA HIS A 251 -25.76 -31.81 10.42
C HIS A 251 -24.70 -32.57 11.22
N SER A 252 -25.09 -33.33 12.25
CA SER A 252 -24.14 -34.14 13.01
C SER A 252 -23.53 -35.24 12.11
N PRO A 253 -22.19 -35.41 12.09
CA PRO A 253 -21.52 -36.33 11.17
C PRO A 253 -21.89 -37.80 11.37
N ALA A 254 -22.33 -38.18 12.57
CA ALA A 254 -22.79 -39.53 12.89
C ALA A 254 -24.32 -39.66 12.92
N GLY A 255 -25.07 -38.59 12.67
CA GLY A 255 -26.54 -38.57 12.76
C GLY A 255 -27.10 -38.75 14.17
N ASP A 256 -26.29 -38.57 15.21
CA ASP A 256 -26.66 -38.78 16.62
C ASP A 256 -26.80 -37.47 17.41
N GLY A 257 -26.78 -36.33 16.71
CA GLY A 257 -26.89 -35.00 17.29
C GLY A 257 -25.62 -34.48 17.95
N ARG A 258 -24.48 -35.19 17.85
CA ARG A 258 -23.17 -34.69 18.31
C ARG A 258 -22.46 -33.91 17.22
N CYS A 259 -22.24 -32.62 17.44
CA CYS A 259 -21.56 -31.73 16.51
C CYS A 259 -20.81 -30.63 17.27
N THR A 260 -19.66 -30.22 16.74
CA THR A 260 -18.78 -29.19 17.29
C THR A 260 -18.61 -28.07 16.27
N LEU A 261 -19.04 -26.86 16.65
CA LEU A 261 -18.79 -25.62 15.92
C LEU A 261 -17.71 -24.81 16.64
N LEU A 262 -16.65 -24.45 15.93
CA LEU A 262 -15.71 -23.40 16.32
C LEU A 262 -15.86 -22.27 15.32
N ALA A 263 -16.30 -21.09 15.77
CA ALA A 263 -16.52 -19.93 14.91
C ALA A 263 -15.81 -18.68 15.43
N TYR A 264 -15.32 -17.88 14.49
CA TYR A 264 -14.87 -16.50 14.67
C TYR A 264 -15.74 -15.59 13.81
N ALA A 265 -16.15 -14.45 14.36
CA ALA A 265 -16.90 -13.44 13.63
C ALA A 265 -16.64 -12.03 14.16
N ASP A 266 -16.49 -11.08 13.23
CA ASP A 266 -16.47 -9.65 13.51
C ASP A 266 -17.52 -8.92 12.66
N ALA A 267 -17.37 -7.60 12.45
CA ALA A 267 -18.27 -6.80 11.63
C ALA A 267 -18.30 -7.24 10.15
N THR A 268 -17.16 -7.65 9.58
CA THR A 268 -17.00 -7.91 8.14
C THR A 268 -16.61 -9.35 7.82
N SER A 269 -15.93 -10.04 8.73
CA SER A 269 -15.34 -11.36 8.54
C SER A 269 -16.07 -12.47 9.31
N PHE A 270 -15.99 -13.68 8.77
CA PHE A 270 -16.42 -14.91 9.41
C PHE A 270 -15.44 -16.02 9.06
N SER A 271 -15.05 -16.81 10.05
CA SER A 271 -14.22 -18.01 9.86
C SER A 271 -14.74 -19.13 10.76
N ALA A 272 -14.54 -20.37 10.32
CA ALA A 272 -14.83 -21.56 11.10
C ALA A 272 -13.65 -22.53 11.02
N GLN A 273 -13.35 -23.20 12.14
CA GLN A 273 -12.33 -24.25 12.20
C GLN A 273 -12.97 -25.61 12.48
N SER A 274 -12.35 -26.67 11.99
CA SER A 274 -12.79 -28.03 12.25
C SER A 274 -12.65 -28.37 13.73
N GLY A 275 -13.77 -28.61 14.40
CA GLY A 275 -13.79 -29.19 15.74
C GLY A 275 -13.58 -30.70 15.72
N SER A 276 -13.79 -31.35 16.87
CA SER A 276 -13.74 -32.81 17.01
C SER A 276 -14.79 -33.56 16.17
N LEU A 277 -15.96 -32.95 15.98
CA LEU A 277 -17.08 -33.49 15.21
C LEU A 277 -17.70 -32.36 14.36
N PRO A 278 -17.03 -31.90 13.28
CA PRO A 278 -17.53 -30.77 12.50
C PRO A 278 -18.86 -31.10 11.81
N PRO A 279 -19.69 -30.09 11.46
CA PRO A 279 -20.91 -30.31 10.69
C PRO A 279 -20.62 -31.04 9.38
N ALA A 280 -21.42 -32.05 9.05
CA ALA A 280 -21.30 -32.77 7.79
C ALA A 280 -21.86 -31.96 6.63
N ASP A 281 -21.22 -32.10 5.46
CA ASP A 281 -21.76 -31.59 4.20
C ASP A 281 -22.93 -32.46 3.74
N GLU A 282 -23.99 -31.82 3.23
CA GLU A 282 -25.11 -32.53 2.62
C GLU A 282 -24.70 -33.13 1.26
N PRO A 283 -24.89 -34.44 1.03
CA PRO A 283 -24.59 -35.07 -0.26
C PRO A 283 -25.39 -34.43 -1.40
N GLY A 284 -24.69 -33.97 -2.44
CA GLY A 284 -25.32 -33.36 -3.61
C GLY A 284 -25.71 -31.89 -3.45
N SER A 285 -25.40 -31.27 -2.30
CA SER A 285 -25.54 -29.82 -2.13
C SER A 285 -24.54 -29.04 -2.97
N GLU A 286 -24.88 -27.79 -3.29
CA GLU A 286 -23.92 -26.88 -3.92
C GLU A 286 -22.67 -26.71 -3.05
N ARG A 287 -21.51 -26.61 -3.69
CA ARG A 287 -20.25 -26.32 -3.01
C ARG A 287 -20.42 -25.07 -2.13
N TYR A 288 -20.09 -25.20 -0.84
CA TYR A 288 -20.22 -24.16 0.20
C TYR A 288 -21.64 -23.80 0.65
N ALA A 289 -22.70 -24.51 0.25
CA ALA A 289 -24.06 -24.24 0.73
C ALA A 289 -24.15 -24.29 2.26
N GLY A 290 -23.63 -25.37 2.88
CA GLY A 290 -23.59 -25.51 4.34
C GLY A 290 -22.81 -24.38 5.02
N PHE A 291 -21.65 -23.99 4.47
CA PHE A 291 -20.84 -22.89 5.00
C PHE A 291 -21.56 -21.53 4.93
N ARG A 292 -22.25 -21.23 3.82
CA ARG A 292 -23.07 -20.00 3.69
C ARG A 292 -24.17 -19.99 4.74
N ARG A 293 -24.89 -21.11 4.89
CA ARG A 293 -25.97 -21.23 5.86
C ARG A 293 -25.47 -21.07 7.30
N LEU A 294 -24.35 -21.72 7.63
CA LEU A 294 -23.70 -21.58 8.93
C LEU A 294 -23.30 -20.12 9.19
N THR A 295 -22.71 -19.44 8.20
CA THR A 295 -22.34 -18.02 8.30
C THR A 295 -23.55 -17.15 8.62
N GLU A 296 -24.68 -17.36 7.94
CA GLU A 296 -25.92 -16.63 8.19
C GLU A 296 -26.46 -16.85 9.61
N LEU A 297 -26.53 -18.11 10.05
CA LEU A 297 -27.01 -18.47 11.38
C LEU A 297 -26.14 -17.83 12.46
N VAL A 298 -24.83 -17.98 12.35
CA VAL A 298 -23.87 -17.42 13.33
C VAL A 298 -23.92 -15.89 13.35
N ARG A 299 -24.02 -15.21 12.19
CA ARG A 299 -24.16 -13.75 12.15
C ARG A 299 -25.48 -13.26 12.72
N THR A 300 -26.57 -14.01 12.52
CA THR A 300 -27.89 -13.66 13.07
C THR A 300 -27.89 -13.80 14.59
N LEU A 301 -27.35 -14.90 15.11
CA LEU A 301 -27.12 -15.09 16.54
C LEU A 301 -26.26 -13.96 17.12
N ARG A 302 -25.12 -13.65 16.49
CA ARG A 302 -24.22 -12.59 16.94
C ARG A 302 -24.90 -11.22 17.04
N ARG A 303 -25.84 -10.92 16.15
CA ARG A 303 -26.65 -9.68 16.21
C ARG A 303 -27.67 -9.74 17.34
N ALA A 304 -28.37 -10.85 17.50
CA ALA A 304 -29.37 -11.04 18.56
C ALA A 304 -28.76 -10.93 19.96
N GLU A 305 -27.52 -11.41 20.13
CA GLU A 305 -26.78 -11.37 21.41
C GLU A 305 -25.97 -10.07 21.62
N SER A 306 -26.08 -9.10 20.72
CA SER A 306 -25.35 -7.84 20.82
C SER A 306 -25.89 -6.97 21.96
N ASP A 307 -25.03 -6.53 22.89
CA ASP A 307 -25.40 -5.57 23.94
C ASP A 307 -24.65 -4.24 23.73
N PRO A 308 -25.31 -3.07 23.84
CA PRO A 308 -24.67 -1.77 23.64
C PRO A 308 -23.61 -1.43 24.70
N ARG A 309 -23.54 -2.16 25.82
CA ARG A 309 -22.59 -1.91 26.91
C ARG A 309 -21.30 -2.69 26.73
N TYR A 310 -21.40 -3.98 26.46
CA TYR A 310 -20.25 -4.89 26.41
C TYR A 310 -19.97 -5.49 25.03
N GLY A 311 -20.75 -5.12 24.02
CA GLY A 311 -20.54 -5.45 22.62
C GLY A 311 -20.92 -6.89 22.28
N ARG A 312 -20.33 -7.39 21.20
CA ARG A 312 -20.54 -8.75 20.68
C ARG A 312 -19.35 -9.64 21.01
N TRP A 313 -19.58 -10.94 21.07
CA TRP A 313 -18.49 -11.91 21.15
C TRP A 313 -17.69 -11.94 19.83
N LEU A 314 -16.43 -12.36 19.92
CA LEU A 314 -15.50 -12.55 18.81
C LEU A 314 -15.42 -14.03 18.42
N TYR A 315 -15.38 -14.92 19.42
CA TYR A 315 -15.33 -16.36 19.22
C TYR A 315 -16.51 -17.08 19.87
N LEU A 316 -16.96 -18.14 19.23
CA LEU A 316 -18.06 -18.99 19.67
C LEU A 316 -17.66 -20.46 19.51
N ARG A 317 -17.80 -21.23 20.58
CA ARG A 317 -17.74 -22.70 20.55
C ARG A 317 -19.09 -23.26 20.97
N ILE A 318 -19.65 -24.15 20.14
CA ILE A 318 -20.86 -24.91 20.46
C ILE A 318 -20.54 -26.40 20.34
N GLU A 319 -20.83 -27.15 21.39
CA GLU A 319 -20.76 -28.61 21.41
C GLU A 319 -22.16 -29.15 21.72
N THR A 320 -22.73 -29.83 20.73
CA THR A 320 -24.04 -30.48 20.86
C THR A 320 -23.88 -31.94 21.24
N SER A 321 -24.87 -32.46 21.96
CA SER A 321 -25.00 -33.87 22.29
C SER A 321 -26.46 -34.31 22.18
N ALA A 322 -26.71 -35.61 22.30
CA ALA A 322 -28.06 -36.17 22.28
C ALA A 322 -29.00 -35.57 23.34
N GLY A 323 -28.46 -35.12 24.49
CA GLY A 323 -29.26 -34.64 25.62
C GLY A 323 -29.03 -33.17 25.99
N GLY A 324 -28.11 -32.46 25.34
CA GLY A 324 -27.75 -31.11 25.78
C GLY A 324 -26.82 -30.37 24.83
N VAL A 325 -26.43 -29.17 25.24
CA VAL A 325 -25.54 -28.28 24.52
C VAL A 325 -24.59 -27.61 25.51
N GLN A 326 -23.32 -27.47 25.13
CA GLN A 326 -22.36 -26.61 25.81
C GLN A 326 -21.99 -25.46 24.88
N ILE A 327 -21.99 -24.24 25.43
CA ILE A 327 -21.73 -23.03 24.66
C ILE A 327 -20.69 -22.20 25.39
N GLU A 328 -19.66 -21.79 24.67
CA GLU A 328 -18.64 -20.89 25.17
C GLU A 328 -18.49 -19.70 24.22
N ARG A 329 -18.46 -18.49 24.78
CA ARG A 329 -18.27 -17.23 24.05
C ARG A 329 -17.02 -16.53 24.58
N ARG A 330 -16.22 -15.96 23.69
CA ARG A 330 -15.10 -15.09 24.05
C ARG A 330 -15.27 -13.72 23.41
N TYR A 331 -15.17 -12.68 24.21
CA TYR A 331 -15.30 -11.29 23.80
C TYR A 331 -13.93 -10.60 23.75
N ASP A 332 -12.95 -11.09 24.51
CA ASP A 332 -11.67 -10.40 24.72
C ASP A 332 -10.46 -11.27 24.43
N SER A 333 -10.52 -12.55 24.81
CA SER A 333 -9.36 -13.45 24.74
C SER A 333 -9.37 -14.30 23.48
N TRP A 334 -8.17 -14.62 22.98
CA TRP A 334 -7.98 -15.68 21.99
C TRP A 334 -8.12 -17.04 22.69
N PRO A 335 -9.14 -17.85 22.39
CA PRO A 335 -9.36 -19.09 23.13
C PRO A 335 -8.33 -20.15 22.78
N ALA A 336 -7.92 -20.96 23.76
CA ALA A 336 -6.98 -22.07 23.57
C ALA A 336 -7.48 -23.17 22.61
N TRP A 337 -8.78 -23.25 22.37
CA TRP A 337 -9.39 -24.18 21.41
C TRP A 337 -9.42 -23.64 19.98
N TRP A 338 -9.02 -22.39 19.74
CA TRP A 338 -8.91 -21.80 18.42
C TRP A 338 -7.44 -21.79 17.97
N HIS A 339 -7.15 -22.49 16.89
CA HIS A 339 -5.79 -22.59 16.39
C HIS A 339 -5.33 -21.25 15.80
N ASP A 340 -4.21 -20.73 16.29
CA ASP A 340 -3.43 -19.66 15.66
C ASP A 340 -2.45 -20.26 14.65
N ASP A 341 -2.67 -19.99 13.37
CA ASP A 341 -1.76 -20.37 12.28
C ASP A 341 -0.66 -19.31 12.03
N GLY A 342 -0.68 -18.21 12.78
CA GLY A 342 0.23 -17.07 12.67
C GLY A 342 -0.01 -16.18 11.44
N VAL A 343 -1.03 -16.50 10.63
CA VAL A 343 -1.31 -15.88 9.33
C VAL A 343 -2.71 -15.24 9.32
N SER A 344 -3.68 -15.88 9.96
CA SER A 344 -5.08 -15.50 9.97
C SER A 344 -5.60 -15.28 11.39
N GLY A 345 -6.36 -14.20 11.56
CA GLY A 345 -6.89 -13.81 12.86
C GLY A 345 -7.77 -12.57 12.74
N PRO A 346 -8.25 -12.05 13.88
CA PRO A 346 -9.04 -10.82 13.91
C PRO A 346 -8.23 -9.63 13.41
N TRP A 347 -8.73 -8.91 12.41
CA TRP A 347 -8.04 -7.75 11.86
C TRP A 347 -8.17 -6.56 12.83
N ARG A 348 -7.06 -5.84 13.06
CA ARG A 348 -7.05 -4.68 13.97
C ARG A 348 -8.16 -3.67 13.70
N THR A 349 -8.46 -3.38 12.44
CA THR A 349 -9.52 -2.42 12.07
C THR A 349 -10.89 -2.88 12.53
N ASN A 350 -11.18 -4.18 12.38
CA ASN A 350 -12.43 -4.77 12.82
C ASN A 350 -12.49 -4.84 14.35
N LEU A 351 -11.38 -5.20 15.00
CA LEU A 351 -11.28 -5.15 16.46
C LEU A 351 -11.51 -3.72 16.99
N GLN A 352 -10.97 -2.69 16.33
CA GLN A 352 -11.15 -1.30 16.74
C GLN A 352 -12.63 -0.92 16.74
N GLU A 353 -13.35 -1.22 15.67
CA GLU A 353 -14.80 -1.01 15.58
C GLU A 353 -15.55 -1.73 16.72
N GLU A 354 -15.21 -3.00 16.96
CA GLU A 354 -15.84 -3.81 18.01
C GLU A 354 -15.55 -3.27 19.42
N MET A 355 -14.37 -2.69 19.67
CA MET A 355 -14.00 -2.13 20.97
C MET A 355 -14.56 -0.72 21.18
N ASP A 356 -14.66 0.08 20.12
CA ASP A 356 -15.25 1.42 20.19
C ASP A 356 -16.74 1.39 20.51
N GLY A 357 -17.44 0.34 20.08
CA GLY A 357 -18.83 0.08 20.43
C GLY A 357 -19.07 -0.33 21.89
N ARG A 358 -18.03 -0.58 22.69
CA ARG A 358 -18.14 -1.00 24.09
C ARG A 358 -17.94 0.17 25.06
N LEU A 359 -18.59 0.11 26.22
CA LEU A 359 -18.27 0.98 27.35
C LEU A 359 -16.83 0.71 27.83
N PRO A 360 -16.12 1.74 28.34
CA PRO A 360 -14.72 1.60 28.76
C PRO A 360 -14.45 0.45 29.75
N ALA A 361 -15.38 0.16 30.67
CA ALA A 361 -15.23 -0.91 31.65
C ALA A 361 -15.24 -2.34 31.05
N TYR A 362 -15.69 -2.49 29.80
CA TYR A 362 -15.75 -3.77 29.08
C TYR A 362 -14.74 -3.84 27.92
N ARG A 363 -13.79 -2.90 27.88
CA ARG A 363 -12.67 -2.93 26.95
C ARG A 363 -11.50 -3.66 27.62
N PRO A 364 -10.95 -4.71 27.00
CA PRO A 364 -9.79 -5.40 27.54
C PRO A 364 -8.54 -4.51 27.52
N SER A 365 -7.51 -4.86 28.29
CA SER A 365 -6.29 -4.06 28.42
C SER A 365 -5.53 -3.90 27.09
N TRP A 366 -5.65 -4.87 26.17
CA TRP A 366 -4.97 -4.84 24.87
C TRP A 366 -5.57 -3.83 23.89
N VAL A 367 -6.71 -3.18 24.18
CA VAL A 367 -7.32 -2.17 23.30
C VAL A 367 -6.36 -1.01 23.01
N ALA A 368 -5.47 -0.66 23.94
CA ALA A 368 -4.45 0.36 23.70
C ALA A 368 -3.49 0.00 22.54
N LEU A 369 -3.33 -1.29 22.22
CA LEU A 369 -2.51 -1.76 21.10
C LEU A 369 -3.21 -1.59 19.75
N LEU A 370 -4.52 -1.31 19.73
CA LEU A 370 -5.24 -1.01 18.48
C LEU A 370 -4.97 0.41 17.96
N ASP A 371 -4.38 1.29 18.79
CA ASP A 371 -3.98 2.62 18.35
C ASP A 371 -2.93 2.50 17.22
N PRO A 372 -3.16 3.07 16.03
CA PRO A 372 -2.16 3.12 14.96
C PRO A 372 -0.82 3.68 15.44
N GLU A 373 -0.81 4.57 16.42
CA GLU A 373 0.36 5.19 17.02
C GLU A 373 1.35 4.18 17.63
N VAL A 374 0.87 3.01 18.09
CA VAL A 374 1.72 1.93 18.62
C VAL A 374 2.74 1.45 17.59
N ALA A 375 2.38 1.48 16.30
CA ALA A 375 3.29 1.09 15.24
C ALA A 375 4.40 2.12 14.98
N TYR A 376 4.32 3.33 15.51
CA TYR A 376 5.26 4.40 15.21
C TYR A 376 6.16 4.69 16.42
N ARG A 377 7.45 4.93 16.15
CA ARG A 377 8.35 5.52 17.16
C ARG A 377 8.73 6.95 16.78
N PRO A 378 8.83 7.85 17.76
CA PRO A 378 9.53 9.11 17.56
C PRO A 378 10.96 8.82 17.13
N THR A 379 11.37 9.41 16.01
CA THR A 379 12.76 9.46 15.58
C THR A 379 13.20 10.91 15.57
N ARG A 380 14.33 11.18 16.22
CA ARG A 380 14.98 12.49 16.23
C ARG A 380 15.82 12.66 14.97
#